data_AF-A0A950WPC1-F1
#
_entry.id   AF-A0A950WPC1-F1
#
_cell.length_a   1.000
_cell.length_b   1.000
_cell.length_c   1.000
_cell.angle_alpha   90.00
_cell.angle_beta   90.00
_cell.angle_gamma   90.00
#
_symmetry.space_group_name_H-M   'P 1'
#
loop_
_entity.id
_entity.type
_entity.pdbx_description
1 polymer ?
#
loop_
_entity_poly.entity_id
_entity_poly.type
_entity_poly.pdbx_seq_one_letter_code
_entity_poly.pdbx_strand_id
1 'polypeptide(L)'
;NMAWLKGHFSKTFLAPMTPMMVVTITILETATGIATAVGLVYFLVTGSSAIIWYASIAGAASLTGLFFGQRVAQDYPGAAVLVPYFILQLMLLYLSKPI
;
A
#
# COMPACT_ATOMS: atom_id res chain seq x y z
N ASN A 1 4.29 -18.42 3.34
CA ASN A 1 3.36 -17.27 3.28
C ASN A 1 1.89 -17.64 3.34
N MET A 2 1.32 -18.32 2.34
CA MET A 2 -0.15 -18.47 2.29
C MET A 2 -0.75 -19.28 3.45
N ALA A 3 -0.09 -20.37 3.86
CA ALA A 3 -0.52 -21.16 5.01
C ALA A 3 -0.48 -20.36 6.32
N TRP A 4 0.54 -19.51 6.50
CA TRP A 4 0.65 -18.61 7.65
C TRP A 4 -0.47 -17.57 7.65
N LEU A 5 -0.75 -16.93 6.51
CA LEU A 5 -1.83 -15.93 6.39
C LEU A 5 -3.21 -16.54 6.66
N LYS A 6 -3.48 -17.73 6.14
CA LYS A 6 -4.72 -18.46 6.46
C LYS A 6 -4.85 -18.74 7.96
N GLY A 7 -3.75 -19.06 8.64
CA GLY A 7 -3.70 -19.21 10.10
C GLY A 7 -3.90 -17.87 10.83
N HIS A 8 -3.23 -16.81 10.38
CA HIS A 8 -3.29 -15.47 10.95
C HIS A 8 -4.71 -14.88 10.93
N PHE A 9 -5.43 -15.05 9.82
CA PHE A 9 -6.82 -14.60 9.66
C PHE A 9 -7.86 -15.65 10.05
N SER A 10 -7.46 -16.84 10.53
CA SER A 10 -8.37 -17.98 10.76
C SER A 10 -9.55 -17.70 11.71
N LYS A 11 -9.36 -16.77 12.66
CA LYS A 11 -10.38 -16.36 13.63
C LYS A 11 -11.21 -15.15 13.17
N THR A 12 -11.01 -14.68 11.95
CA THR A 12 -11.66 -13.49 11.41
C THR A 12 -12.69 -13.86 10.35
N PHE A 13 -13.66 -12.98 10.12
CA PHE A 13 -14.63 -13.14 9.03
C PHE A 13 -13.97 -13.08 7.63
N LEU A 14 -12.71 -12.63 7.55
CA LEU A 14 -11.93 -12.55 6.31
C LEU A 14 -11.14 -13.84 6.01
N ALA A 15 -11.21 -14.87 6.85
CA ALA A 15 -10.56 -16.16 6.62
C ALA A 15 -10.79 -16.74 5.20
N PRO A 16 -12.02 -16.78 4.63
CA PRO A 16 -12.22 -17.28 3.27
C PRO A 16 -11.72 -16.31 2.19
N MET A 17 -11.66 -15.01 2.50
CA MET A 17 -11.26 -13.95 1.56
C MET A 17 -9.76 -13.63 1.60
N THR A 18 -9.02 -14.20 2.55
CA THR A 18 -7.57 -14.03 2.71
C THR A 18 -6.80 -14.18 1.39
N PRO A 19 -7.02 -15.21 0.55
CA PRO A 19 -6.35 -15.31 -0.74
C PRO A 19 -6.61 -14.14 -1.68
N MET A 20 -7.86 -13.68 -1.74
CA MET A 20 -8.27 -12.58 -2.60
C MET A 20 -7.63 -11.27 -2.15
N MET A 21 -7.60 -11.00 -0.83
CA MET A 21 -6.98 -9.79 -0.28
C MET A 21 -5.49 -9.70 -0.63
N VAL A 22 -4.75 -10.81 -0.53
CA VAL A 22 -3.33 -10.86 -0.86
C VAL A 22 -3.10 -10.55 -2.33
N VAL A 23 -3.90 -11.15 -3.23
CA VAL A 23 -3.80 -10.88 -4.68
C VAL A 23 -4.11 -9.42 -4.98
N THR A 24 -5.19 -8.87 -4.41
CA THR A 24 -5.57 -7.46 -4.63
C THR A 24 -4.49 -6.50 -4.16
N ILE A 25 -3.96 -6.68 -2.95
CA ILE A 25 -2.87 -5.85 -2.42
C ILE A 25 -1.61 -6.01 -3.27
N THR A 26 -1.25 -7.23 -3.67
CA THR A 26 -0.06 -7.49 -4.50
C THR A 26 -0.17 -6.77 -5.85
N ILE A 27 -1.33 -6.81 -6.50
CA ILE A 27 -1.57 -6.09 -7.76
C ILE A 27 -1.46 -4.58 -7.53
N LEU A 28 -2.09 -4.07 -6.48
CA LEU A 28 -2.09 -2.64 -6.15
C LEU A 28 -0.68 -2.13 -5.83
N GLU A 29 0.10 -2.85 -5.03
CA GLU A 29 1.48 -2.53 -4.70
C GLU A 29 2.39 -2.57 -5.93
N THR A 30 2.27 -3.62 -6.75
CA THR A 30 3.08 -3.74 -7.96
C THR A 30 2.76 -2.63 -8.95
N ALA A 31 1.47 -2.34 -9.17
CA ALA A 31 1.04 -1.25 -10.04
C ALA A 31 1.52 0.11 -9.50
N THR A 32 1.42 0.33 -8.20
CA THR A 32 1.93 1.56 -7.54
C THR A 32 3.44 1.70 -7.72
N GLY A 33 4.20 0.61 -7.53
CA GLY A 33 5.65 0.60 -7.70
C GLY A 33 6.06 0.94 -9.13
N ILE A 34 5.41 0.31 -10.11
CA ILE A 34 5.63 0.62 -11.54
C ILE A 34 5.27 2.08 -11.84
N ALA A 35 4.10 2.55 -11.40
CA ALA A 35 3.66 3.92 -11.64
C ALA A 35 4.60 4.95 -11.00
N THR A 36 5.14 4.67 -9.82
CA THR A 36 6.12 5.54 -9.15
C THR A 36 7.45 5.55 -9.90
N ALA A 37 7.92 4.40 -10.40
CA ALA A 37 9.14 4.33 -11.20
C ALA A 37 9.00 5.08 -12.54
N VAL A 38 7.87 4.91 -13.24
CA VAL A 38 7.55 5.67 -14.45
C VAL A 38 7.43 7.16 -14.13
N GLY A 39 6.78 7.51 -13.02
CA GLY A 39 6.63 8.89 -12.56
C GLY A 39 7.97 9.56 -12.25
N LEU A 40 8.93 8.83 -11.70
CA LEU A 40 10.28 9.33 -11.48
C LEU A 40 10.98 9.67 -12.79
N VAL A 41 10.95 8.76 -13.78
CA VAL A 41 11.54 9.02 -15.10
C VAL A 41 10.86 10.22 -15.76
N TYR A 42 9.53 10.30 -15.70
CA TYR A 42 8.76 11.41 -16.25
C TYR A 42 9.10 12.75 -15.57
N PHE A 43 9.25 12.76 -14.24
CA PHE A 43 9.66 13.93 -13.48
C PHE A 43 11.06 14.41 -13.88
N LEU A 44 12.02 13.50 -14.08
CA LEU A 44 13.38 13.88 -14.49
C LEU A 44 13.44 14.50 -15.89
N VAL A 45 12.53 14.11 -16.79
CA VAL A 45 12.49 14.62 -18.17
C VAL A 45 11.67 15.92 -18.29
N THR A 46 10.57 16.03 -17.55
CA THR A 46 9.57 17.10 -17.75
C THR A 46 9.48 18.08 -16.58
N GLY A 47 10.06 17.75 -15.42
CA GLY A 47 9.87 18.48 -14.16
C GLY A 47 8.49 18.29 -13.51
N SER A 48 7.57 17.54 -14.13
CA SER A 48 6.21 17.37 -13.62
C SER A 48 6.09 16.18 -12.67
N SER A 49 5.57 16.43 -11.46
CA SER A 49 5.36 15.42 -10.41
C SER A 49 3.98 14.75 -10.47
N ALA A 50 3.15 15.06 -11.47
CA ALA A 50 1.75 14.62 -11.53
C ALA A 50 1.59 13.10 -11.44
N ILE A 51 2.41 12.34 -12.17
CA ILE A 51 2.36 10.86 -12.15
C ILE A 51 2.76 10.32 -10.78
N ILE A 52 3.80 10.90 -10.16
CA ILE A 52 4.25 10.52 -8.80
C ILE A 52 3.11 10.77 -7.80
N TRP A 53 2.41 11.89 -7.93
CA TRP A 53 1.28 12.22 -7.06
C TRP A 53 0.14 11.20 -7.17
N TYR A 54 -0.28 10.84 -8.38
CA TYR A 54 -1.31 9.80 -8.56
C TYR A 54 -0.86 8.43 -8.06
N ALA A 55 0.39 8.05 -8.32
CA ALA A 55 0.95 6.81 -7.79
C ALA A 55 0.98 6.84 -6.25
N SER A 56 1.29 7.99 -5.64
CA SER A 56 1.35 8.11 -4.19
C SER A 56 -0.02 7.96 -3.51
N ILE A 57 -1.10 8.36 -4.17
CA ILE A 57 -2.49 8.11 -3.72
C ILE A 57 -2.78 6.60 -3.72
N ALA A 58 -2.42 5.89 -4.79
CA ALA A 58 -2.60 4.45 -4.88
C ALA A 58 -1.80 3.70 -3.80
N GLY A 59 -0.57 4.14 -3.52
CA GLY A 59 0.24 3.60 -2.43
C GLY A 59 -0.33 3.85 -1.05
N ALA A 60 -0.87 5.04 -0.80
CA ALA A 60 -1.56 5.34 0.46
C ALA A 60 -2.81 4.47 0.64
N ALA A 61 -3.58 4.24 -0.44
CA ALA A 61 -4.72 3.32 -0.43
C ALA A 61 -4.28 1.87 -0.12
N SER A 62 -3.16 1.42 -0.68
CA SER A 62 -2.60 0.08 -0.41
C SER A 62 -2.24 -0.11 1.06
N LEU A 63 -1.49 0.83 1.64
CA LEU A 63 -1.14 0.80 3.06
C LEU A 63 -2.36 0.87 3.98
N THR A 64 -3.38 1.64 3.59
CA THR A 64 -4.67 1.68 4.31
C THR A 64 -5.36 0.31 4.30
N GLY A 65 -5.34 -0.40 3.17
CA GLY A 65 -5.83 -1.76 3.08
C GLY A 65 -5.06 -2.75 3.98
N LEU A 66 -3.73 -2.58 4.08
CA LEU A 66 -2.92 -3.36 5.00
C LEU A 66 -3.25 -3.08 6.46
N PHE A 67 -3.40 -1.81 6.88
CA PHE A 67 -3.87 -1.47 8.24
C PHE A 67 -5.22 -2.08 8.56
N PHE A 68 -6.15 -2.06 7.60
CA PHE A 68 -7.45 -2.69 7.78
C PHE A 68 -7.30 -4.19 8.04
N GLY A 69 -6.48 -4.89 7.27
CA GLY A 69 -6.16 -6.30 7.51
C GLY A 69 -5.61 -6.55 8.91
N GLN A 70 -4.61 -5.77 9.34
CA GLN A 70 -4.04 -5.89 10.70
C GLN A 70 -5.10 -5.63 11.79
N ARG A 71 -5.97 -4.64 11.58
CA ARG A 71 -7.04 -4.32 12.54
C ARG A 71 -8.04 -5.46 12.68
N VAL A 72 -8.44 -6.09 11.57
CA VAL A 72 -9.37 -7.22 11.57
C VAL A 72 -8.75 -8.46 12.20
N ALA A 73 -7.45 -8.70 11.99
CA ALA A 73 -6.70 -9.75 12.68
C ALA A 73 -6.38 -9.44 14.15
N GLN A 74 -6.71 -8.23 14.63
CA GLN A 74 -6.34 -7.71 15.94
C GLN A 74 -4.82 -7.72 16.19
N ASP A 75 -4.02 -7.62 15.12
CA ASP A 75 -2.56 -7.58 15.18
C ASP A 75 -2.06 -6.13 15.32
N TYR A 76 -2.06 -5.65 16.57
CA TYR A 76 -1.55 -4.32 16.89
C TYR A 76 -0.03 -4.17 16.64
N PRO A 77 0.82 -5.17 16.96
CA PRO A 77 2.24 -5.13 16.57
C PRO A 77 2.43 -5.00 15.06
N GLY A 78 1.70 -5.79 14.26
CA GLY A 78 1.75 -5.71 12.79
C GLY A 78 1.33 -4.34 12.26
N ALA A 79 0.27 -3.75 12.82
CA ALA A 79 -0.13 -2.39 12.49
C ALA A 79 0.95 -1.35 12.84
N ALA A 80 1.61 -1.47 14.00
CA ALA A 80 2.65 -0.53 14.43
C ALA A 80 3.85 -0.49 13.46
N VAL A 81 4.21 -1.63 12.87
CA VAL A 81 5.29 -1.72 11.87
C VAL A 81 4.94 -0.95 10.58
N LEU A 82 3.65 -0.85 10.21
CA LEU A 82 3.21 -0.15 9.01
C LEU A 82 3.19 1.37 9.13
N VAL A 83 3.12 1.91 10.36
CA VAL A 83 3.08 3.35 10.64
C VAL A 83 4.21 4.14 9.97
N PRO A 84 5.51 3.80 10.13
CA PRO A 84 6.58 4.55 9.48
C PRO A 84 6.49 4.55 7.95
N TYR A 85 6.09 3.44 7.34
CA TYR A 85 5.89 3.36 5.88
C TYR A 85 4.74 4.25 5.43
N PHE A 86 3.66 4.32 6.21
CA PHE A 86 2.53 5.19 5.91
C PHE A 86 2.88 6.67 6.03
N ILE A 87 3.66 7.06 7.04
CA ILE A 87 4.16 8.42 7.17
C ILE A 87 5.01 8.78 5.95
N LEU A 88 5.94 7.90 5.54
CA LEU A 88 6.76 8.13 4.35
C LEU A 88 5.90 8.28 3.08
N GLN A 89 4.87 7.46 2.94
CA GLN A 89 3.93 7.53 1.82
C GLN A 89 3.16 8.86 1.79
N LEU A 90 2.72 9.35 2.95
CA LEU A 90 2.04 10.65 3.07
C LEU A 90 3.00 11.81 2.78
N MET A 91 4.26 11.71 3.20
CA MET A 91 5.29 12.69 2.84
C MET A 91 5.47 12.75 1.31
N LEU A 92 5.56 11.60 0.64
CA LEU A 92 5.65 11.54 -0.82
C LEU A 92 4.43 12.20 -1.48
N LEU A 93 3.21 11.91 -0.98
CA LEU A 93 1.98 12.52 -1.47
C LEU A 93 1.97 14.04 -1.31
N TYR A 94 2.42 14.53 -0.16
CA TYR A 94 2.49 15.97 0.10
C TYR A 94 3.53 16.67 -0.78
N LEU A 95 4.73 16.10 -0.91
CA LEU A 95 5.84 16.69 -1.67
C LEU A 95 5.63 16.65 -3.18
N SER A 96 4.95 15.62 -3.68
CA SER A 96 4.68 15.47 -5.11
C SER A 96 3.44 16.23 -5.59
N LYS A 97 2.72 16.92 -4.70
CA LYS A 97 1.52 17.67 -5.04
C LYS A 97 1.81 18.68 -6.16
N PRO A 98 1.16 18.55 -7.33
CA PRO A 98 1.35 19.52 -8.40
C PRO A 98 0.88 20.91 -7.94
N ILE A 99 1.70 21.92 -8.20
CA ILE A 99 1.45 23.34 -7.93
C ILE A 99 0.51 23.90 -8.99
#